data_AF-A0A6B1B011-F1
#
_entry.id   AF-A0A6B1B011-F1
#
_cell.length_a   1.000
_cell.length_b   1.000
_cell.length_c   1.000
_cell.angle_alpha   90.00
_cell.angle_beta   90.00
_cell.angle_gamma   90.00
#
_symmetry.space_group_name_H-M   'P 1'
#
loop_
_entity.id
_entity.type
_entity.pdbx_description
1 polymer ?
#
loop_
_entity_poly.entity_id
_entity_poly.type
_entity_poly.pdbx_seq_one_letter_code
_entity_poly.pdbx_strand_id
1 'polypeptide(L)'
;MTVRHQNPAAEAAAKLGGATTALVLEPSPPANQTEPFFADDPAAIPADAATTVGPTSAADRTWAQVVAERPELSGWAADRWLAAYRPLSPVPDRYCEARNAYHRLAYSVIAEARRCANTKFGLRYTRGGFGTPFFGDDQQVRVQDGLLVVQQGAEVRHSAITSLRAAGEFVGVQPGTAAAEHDSPPLGDVDSDLGASRSTGAFLAEWFGFSWAVLEELRVTPGAVDAERTQLWPGHFDPAAAIGDVEQDQRATYGCSPGDDAHDEPYLYVGAWGEVDREDPYWNETTFNGASLPYAALVGTDNAVQTALNFFRAGLGRLRGRAD
;
A
#
# COMPACT_ATOMS: atom_id res chain seq x y z
N MET A 1 0.08 -12.57 18.53
CA MET A 1 -0.49 -13.18 17.31
C MET A 1 0.48 -14.24 16.80
N THR A 2 0.00 -15.40 16.33
CA THR A 2 0.87 -16.42 15.71
C THR A 2 1.04 -16.06 14.23
N VAL A 3 2.26 -15.78 13.79
CA VAL A 3 2.55 -15.61 12.36
C VAL A 3 2.35 -16.95 11.67
N ARG A 4 1.61 -16.97 10.56
CA ARG A 4 1.27 -18.18 9.80
C ARG A 4 1.49 -17.93 8.31
N HIS A 5 1.56 -19.03 7.57
CA HIS A 5 1.45 -19.00 6.11
C HIS A 5 0.17 -18.26 5.71
N GLN A 6 0.30 -17.37 4.73
CA GLN A 6 -0.81 -16.62 4.15
C GLN A 6 -0.98 -16.97 2.68
N ASN A 7 -2.22 -17.27 2.29
CA ASN A 7 -2.65 -17.28 0.90
C ASN A 7 -3.97 -16.51 0.82
N PRO A 8 -3.90 -15.17 0.70
CA PRO A 8 -5.09 -14.31 0.77
C PRO A 8 -6.18 -14.69 -0.23
N ALA A 9 -5.83 -15.02 -1.47
CA ALA A 9 -6.79 -15.47 -2.49
C ALA A 9 -7.48 -16.79 -2.09
N ALA A 10 -6.74 -17.81 -1.63
CA ALA A 10 -7.34 -19.07 -1.20
C ALA A 10 -8.20 -18.90 0.08
N GLU A 11 -7.74 -18.08 1.02
CA GLU A 11 -8.50 -17.73 2.23
C GLU A 11 -9.82 -17.03 1.89
N ALA A 12 -9.81 -16.15 0.90
CA ALA A 12 -10.99 -15.44 0.41
C ALA A 12 -11.95 -16.37 -0.34
N ALA A 13 -11.46 -17.21 -1.24
CA ALA A 13 -12.27 -18.20 -1.96
C ALA A 13 -12.99 -19.16 -0.99
N ALA A 14 -12.31 -19.56 0.08
CA ALA A 14 -12.91 -20.39 1.13
C ALA A 14 -14.08 -19.69 1.85
N LYS A 15 -14.09 -18.36 1.95
CA LYS A 15 -15.23 -17.60 2.51
C LYS A 15 -16.43 -17.53 1.56
N LEU A 16 -16.22 -17.66 0.25
CA LEU A 16 -17.28 -17.58 -0.75
C LEU A 16 -17.83 -18.94 -1.19
N GLY A 17 -17.19 -20.05 -0.81
CA GLY A 17 -17.65 -21.40 -1.16
C GLY A 17 -17.24 -21.86 -2.57
N GLY A 18 -16.20 -21.26 -3.16
CA GLY A 18 -15.46 -21.78 -4.32
C GLY A 18 -16.09 -21.61 -5.71
N ALA A 19 -17.39 -21.31 -5.82
CA ALA A 19 -18.06 -21.05 -7.11
C ALA A 19 -17.91 -19.61 -7.62
N THR A 20 -17.28 -18.74 -6.83
CA THR A 20 -17.14 -17.30 -7.07
C THR A 20 -15.66 -16.94 -6.99
N THR A 21 -15.19 -16.16 -7.97
CA THR A 21 -13.81 -15.65 -7.95
C THR A 21 -13.70 -14.59 -6.86
N ALA A 22 -12.82 -14.81 -5.88
CA ALA A 22 -12.62 -13.94 -4.74
C ALA A 22 -11.33 -13.13 -4.91
N LEU A 23 -11.45 -11.85 -5.27
CA LEU A 23 -10.32 -10.93 -5.35
C LEU A 23 -10.07 -10.24 -4.01
N VAL A 24 -8.82 -9.87 -3.75
CA VAL A 24 -8.34 -9.28 -2.49
C VAL A 24 -7.37 -8.13 -2.79
N LEU A 25 -6.87 -7.45 -1.76
CA LEU A 25 -5.86 -6.39 -1.91
C LEU A 25 -4.41 -6.90 -1.78
N GLU A 26 -4.24 -8.07 -1.17
CA GLU A 26 -2.92 -8.59 -0.78
C GLU A 26 -2.32 -9.52 -1.85
N PRO A 27 -0.98 -9.55 -2.01
CA PRO A 27 -0.32 -10.55 -2.85
C PRO A 27 -0.63 -11.98 -2.41
N SER A 28 -0.77 -12.88 -3.37
CA SER A 28 -1.01 -14.31 -3.10
C SER A 28 -0.01 -15.20 -3.83
N PRO A 29 0.40 -16.35 -3.25
CA PRO A 29 1.22 -17.31 -3.97
C PRO A 29 0.39 -17.98 -5.09
N PRO A 30 1.04 -18.46 -6.16
CA PRO A 30 2.49 -18.50 -6.36
C PRO A 30 3.08 -17.16 -6.86
N ALA A 31 4.40 -16.99 -6.73
CA ALA A 31 5.14 -15.90 -7.36
C ALA A 31 4.83 -15.76 -8.86
N ASN A 32 4.52 -14.54 -9.29
CA ASN A 32 4.22 -14.24 -10.68
C ASN A 32 5.51 -13.89 -11.45
N GLN A 33 5.80 -14.65 -12.50
CA GLN A 33 7.02 -14.51 -13.33
C GLN A 33 6.79 -13.69 -14.61
N THR A 34 5.59 -13.13 -14.79
CA THR A 34 5.22 -12.42 -16.03
C THR A 34 5.81 -11.01 -16.04
N GLU A 35 6.54 -10.70 -17.13
CA GLU A 35 7.01 -9.35 -17.43
C GLU A 35 5.86 -8.37 -17.72
N PRO A 36 6.06 -7.06 -17.51
CA PRO A 36 7.27 -6.44 -16.99
C PRO A 36 7.29 -6.37 -15.46
N PHE A 37 6.26 -6.88 -14.77
CA PHE A 37 6.02 -6.56 -13.36
C PHE A 37 6.63 -7.56 -12.38
N PHE A 38 6.71 -8.85 -12.73
CA PHE A 38 7.10 -9.93 -11.80
C PHE A 38 6.35 -9.82 -10.46
N ALA A 39 5.04 -9.59 -10.55
CA ALA A 39 4.11 -9.41 -9.46
C ALA A 39 2.68 -9.61 -9.97
N ASP A 40 1.81 -10.11 -9.10
CA ASP A 40 0.37 -10.19 -9.34
C ASP A 40 -0.29 -8.79 -9.43
N ASP A 41 -1.60 -8.75 -9.70
CA ASP A 41 -2.43 -7.56 -9.49
C ASP A 41 -3.72 -8.04 -8.82
N PRO A 42 -3.73 -8.21 -7.48
CA PRO A 42 -4.78 -8.95 -6.76
C PRO A 42 -6.19 -8.40 -6.93
N ALA A 43 -6.30 -7.10 -7.24
CA ALA A 43 -7.57 -6.41 -7.47
C ALA A 43 -7.97 -6.34 -8.95
N ALA A 44 -7.13 -6.82 -9.88
CA ALA A 44 -7.44 -6.79 -11.30
C ALA A 44 -8.63 -7.68 -11.63
N ILE A 45 -9.63 -7.08 -12.30
CA ILE A 45 -10.84 -7.79 -12.71
C ILE A 45 -10.51 -8.70 -13.90
N PRO A 46 -10.83 -10.00 -13.83
CA PRO A 46 -10.67 -10.90 -14.97
C PRO A 46 -11.65 -10.55 -16.10
N ALA A 47 -11.34 -10.99 -17.31
CA ALA A 47 -12.16 -10.69 -18.49
C ALA A 47 -13.63 -11.20 -18.38
N ASP A 48 -13.85 -12.29 -17.63
CA ASP A 48 -15.18 -12.78 -17.27
C ASP A 48 -15.54 -12.32 -15.86
N ALA A 49 -15.98 -11.07 -15.75
CA ALA A 49 -16.28 -10.44 -14.47
C ALA A 49 -17.55 -11.02 -13.81
N ALA A 50 -18.44 -11.66 -14.58
CA ALA A 50 -19.66 -12.27 -14.05
C ALA A 50 -19.25 -13.35 -13.05
N THR A 51 -19.66 -13.24 -11.78
CA THR A 51 -19.21 -14.08 -10.64
C THR A 51 -17.93 -13.67 -9.91
N THR A 52 -17.49 -12.41 -10.05
CA THR A 52 -16.35 -11.88 -9.27
C THR A 52 -16.82 -11.11 -8.05
N VAL A 53 -16.34 -11.49 -6.86
CA VAL A 53 -16.39 -10.64 -5.67
C VAL A 53 -15.03 -9.98 -5.49
N GLY A 54 -14.99 -8.65 -5.50
CA GLY A 54 -13.73 -7.91 -5.41
C GLY A 54 -13.73 -6.76 -4.42
N PRO A 55 -12.55 -6.18 -4.19
CA PRO A 55 -12.38 -5.05 -3.28
C PRO A 55 -12.86 -3.72 -3.87
N THR A 56 -13.00 -3.62 -5.18
CA THR A 56 -13.37 -2.39 -5.89
C THR A 56 -14.73 -2.50 -6.57
N SER A 57 -15.28 -1.35 -6.95
CA SER A 57 -16.53 -1.22 -7.68
C SER A 57 -16.50 -1.77 -9.12
N ALA A 58 -15.33 -2.18 -9.62
CA ALA A 58 -15.20 -2.81 -10.93
C ALA A 58 -15.58 -4.30 -10.95
N ALA A 59 -15.67 -4.96 -9.79
CA ALA A 59 -16.14 -6.32 -9.68
C ALA A 59 -17.68 -6.41 -9.85
N ASP A 60 -18.18 -7.58 -10.26
CA ASP A 60 -19.63 -7.85 -10.32
C ASP A 60 -20.31 -7.64 -8.96
N ARG A 61 -19.61 -8.01 -7.88
CA ARG A 61 -20.02 -7.74 -6.50
C ARG A 61 -18.85 -7.25 -5.66
N THR A 62 -19.12 -6.40 -4.68
CA THR A 62 -18.09 -5.94 -3.73
C THR A 62 -18.13 -6.74 -2.44
N TRP A 63 -16.99 -6.81 -1.72
CA TRP A 63 -16.97 -7.35 -0.36
C TRP A 63 -17.93 -6.62 0.59
N ALA A 64 -18.19 -5.32 0.38
CA ALA A 64 -19.16 -4.57 1.18
C ALA A 64 -20.59 -5.11 1.00
N GLN A 65 -21.00 -5.42 -0.23
CA GLN A 65 -22.29 -6.07 -0.50
C GLN A 65 -22.35 -7.47 0.12
N VAL A 66 -21.26 -8.24 0.03
CA VAL A 66 -21.17 -9.56 0.65
C VAL A 66 -21.31 -9.49 2.17
N VAL A 67 -20.66 -8.53 2.83
CA VAL A 67 -20.78 -8.33 4.29
C VAL A 67 -22.17 -7.87 4.69
N ALA A 68 -22.86 -7.07 3.88
CA ALA A 68 -24.23 -6.67 4.15
C ALA A 68 -25.19 -7.88 4.16
N GLU A 69 -24.96 -8.87 3.29
CA GLU A 69 -25.74 -10.12 3.24
C GLU A 69 -25.27 -11.16 4.26
N ARG A 70 -23.99 -11.13 4.63
CA ARG A 70 -23.33 -12.06 5.56
C ARG A 70 -22.53 -11.31 6.63
N PRO A 71 -23.21 -10.71 7.63
CA PRO A 71 -22.57 -9.87 8.64
C PRO A 71 -21.50 -10.59 9.47
N GLU A 72 -21.55 -11.92 9.56
CA GLU A 72 -20.52 -12.74 10.22
C GLU A 72 -19.13 -12.63 9.57
N LEU A 73 -19.05 -12.15 8.32
CA LEU A 73 -17.79 -11.93 7.62
C LEU A 73 -17.17 -10.55 7.89
N SER A 74 -17.86 -9.66 8.60
CA SER A 74 -17.43 -8.28 8.86
C SER A 74 -16.01 -8.20 9.45
N GLY A 75 -15.72 -8.98 10.50
CA GLY A 75 -14.39 -8.99 11.11
C GLY A 75 -13.29 -9.46 10.16
N TRP A 76 -13.57 -10.49 9.34
CA TRP A 76 -12.61 -11.02 8.38
C TRP A 76 -12.29 -10.04 7.25
N ALA A 77 -13.32 -9.32 6.77
CA ALA A 77 -13.18 -8.31 5.73
C ALA A 77 -12.48 -7.05 6.25
N ALA A 78 -12.80 -6.64 7.49
CA ALA A 78 -12.17 -5.50 8.16
C ALA A 78 -10.67 -5.72 8.37
N ASP A 79 -10.26 -6.92 8.80
CA ASP A 79 -8.85 -7.28 9.01
C ASP A 79 -7.99 -7.21 7.72
N ARG A 80 -8.63 -7.17 6.54
CA ARG A 80 -7.97 -7.16 5.22
C ARG A 80 -8.26 -5.90 4.41
N TRP A 81 -8.94 -4.93 5.02
CA TRP A 81 -9.38 -3.72 4.33
C TRP A 81 -10.20 -4.00 3.06
N LEU A 82 -11.06 -5.02 3.10
CA LEU A 82 -11.95 -5.35 1.98
C LEU A 82 -13.34 -4.72 2.14
N ALA A 83 -13.81 -4.55 3.38
CA ALA A 83 -15.07 -3.92 3.75
C ALA A 83 -15.10 -3.69 5.27
N ALA A 84 -16.18 -3.09 5.78
CA ALA A 84 -16.40 -2.86 7.22
C ALA A 84 -15.19 -2.17 7.89
N TYR A 85 -14.67 -1.15 7.21
CA TYR A 85 -13.45 -0.45 7.58
C TYR A 85 -13.50 0.06 9.02
N ARG A 86 -12.38 -0.10 9.73
CA ARG A 86 -12.23 0.43 11.08
C ARG A 86 -11.87 1.93 11.00
N PRO A 87 -12.29 2.74 11.98
CA PRO A 87 -11.77 4.09 12.12
C PRO A 87 -10.24 4.06 12.22
N LEU A 88 -9.61 5.08 11.61
CA LEU A 88 -8.16 5.26 11.67
C LEU A 88 -7.73 5.61 13.11
N SER A 89 -6.69 4.93 13.59
CA SER A 89 -6.14 5.14 14.95
C SER A 89 -5.43 6.51 15.09
N PRO A 90 -5.31 7.07 16.29
CA PRO A 90 -4.45 8.24 16.51
C PRO A 90 -2.98 7.91 16.24
N VAL A 91 -2.20 8.93 15.87
CA VAL A 91 -0.75 8.81 15.63
C VAL A 91 -0.05 8.38 16.93
N PRO A 92 0.80 7.33 16.92
CA PRO A 92 1.53 6.88 18.10
C PRO A 92 2.58 7.87 18.60
N ASP A 93 2.97 7.75 19.88
CA ASP A 93 4.12 8.49 20.41
C ASP A 93 5.42 8.15 19.64
N ARG A 94 6.29 9.14 19.49
CA ARG A 94 7.60 9.03 18.79
C ARG A 94 7.47 8.47 17.36
N TYR A 95 6.34 8.78 16.71
CA TYR A 95 6.01 8.27 15.38
C TYR A 95 7.10 8.50 14.34
N CYS A 96 7.60 9.72 14.16
CA CYS A 96 8.56 10.04 13.10
C CYS A 96 9.86 9.21 13.20
N GLU A 97 10.39 9.01 14.42
CA GLU A 97 11.58 8.20 14.67
C GLU A 97 11.35 6.73 14.25
N ALA A 98 10.23 6.15 14.68
CA ALA A 98 9.87 4.77 14.36
C ALA A 98 9.43 4.61 12.88
N ARG A 99 8.83 5.61 12.26
CA ARG A 99 8.52 5.65 10.81
C ARG A 99 9.81 5.54 10.02
N ASN A 100 10.83 6.35 10.36
CA ASN A 100 12.14 6.32 9.72
C ASN A 100 12.86 4.97 9.93
N ALA A 101 12.62 4.28 11.06
CA ALA A 101 13.07 2.91 11.28
C ALA A 101 12.48 1.93 10.24
N TYR A 102 11.16 1.98 10.02
CA TYR A 102 10.49 1.13 9.02
C TYR A 102 10.82 1.51 7.58
N HIS A 103 11.00 2.80 7.28
CA HIS A 103 11.43 3.28 5.96
C HIS A 103 12.82 2.74 5.60
N ARG A 104 13.79 2.85 6.52
CA ARG A 104 15.13 2.24 6.33
C ARG A 104 15.04 0.74 6.09
N LEU A 105 14.23 0.01 6.87
CA LEU A 105 14.01 -1.42 6.66
C LEU A 105 13.40 -1.73 5.29
N ALA A 106 12.44 -0.91 4.84
CA ALA A 106 11.72 -1.08 3.60
C ALA A 106 12.66 -1.03 2.38
N TYR A 107 13.45 0.05 2.22
CA TYR A 107 14.34 0.17 1.06
C TYR A 107 15.58 -0.70 1.18
N SER A 108 16.14 -0.87 2.39
CA SER A 108 17.47 -1.49 2.50
C SER A 108 17.45 -3.00 2.60
N VAL A 109 16.36 -3.60 3.08
CA VAL A 109 16.28 -5.05 3.29
C VAL A 109 15.14 -5.67 2.49
N ILE A 110 13.91 -5.19 2.66
CA ILE A 110 12.72 -5.84 2.09
C ILE A 110 12.70 -5.65 0.57
N ALA A 111 12.87 -4.43 0.10
CA ALA A 111 12.96 -4.11 -1.32
C ALA A 111 14.22 -4.72 -1.96
N GLU A 112 15.34 -4.71 -1.23
CA GLU A 112 16.61 -5.29 -1.69
C GLU A 112 16.49 -6.81 -1.94
N ALA A 113 15.77 -7.54 -1.08
CA ALA A 113 15.50 -8.96 -1.29
C ALA A 113 14.79 -9.24 -2.63
N ARG A 114 13.79 -8.43 -2.97
CA ARG A 114 13.11 -8.53 -4.27
C ARG A 114 14.05 -8.12 -5.41
N ARG A 115 14.82 -7.04 -5.22
CA ARG A 115 15.72 -6.49 -6.25
C ARG A 115 16.83 -7.47 -6.62
N CYS A 116 17.41 -8.15 -5.64
CA CYS A 116 18.39 -9.21 -5.87
C CYS A 116 17.82 -10.38 -6.69
N ALA A 117 16.51 -10.68 -6.55
CA ALA A 117 15.88 -11.79 -7.25
C ALA A 117 15.45 -11.45 -8.67
N ASN A 118 14.90 -10.26 -8.93
CA ASN A 118 14.32 -9.93 -10.23
C ASN A 118 14.43 -8.45 -10.64
N THR A 119 15.36 -7.70 -10.03
CA THR A 119 15.63 -6.26 -10.27
C THR A 119 14.50 -5.29 -9.91
N LYS A 120 13.33 -5.78 -9.50
CA LYS A 120 12.22 -4.95 -9.02
C LYS A 120 12.32 -4.76 -7.51
N PHE A 121 11.90 -3.60 -7.03
CA PHE A 121 12.00 -3.23 -5.62
C PHE A 121 10.68 -2.75 -5.01
N GLY A 122 9.65 -2.55 -5.83
CA GLY A 122 8.33 -2.13 -5.36
C GLY A 122 7.72 -3.09 -4.33
N LEU A 123 7.06 -2.52 -3.32
CA LEU A 123 6.42 -3.23 -2.23
C LEU A 123 4.89 -3.08 -2.31
N ARG A 124 4.19 -3.77 -1.41
CA ARG A 124 2.72 -3.80 -1.32
C ARG A 124 2.23 -3.81 0.11
N TYR A 125 0.96 -3.45 0.28
CA TYR A 125 0.20 -3.84 1.45
C TYR A 125 0.20 -5.38 1.61
N THR A 126 0.46 -5.82 2.83
CA THR A 126 0.26 -7.20 3.29
C THR A 126 -0.42 -7.10 4.65
N ARG A 127 -1.36 -7.98 4.98
CA ARG A 127 -2.10 -7.89 6.26
C ARG A 127 -1.15 -7.82 7.44
N GLY A 128 -1.31 -6.76 8.24
CA GLY A 128 -0.48 -6.48 9.41
C GLY A 128 0.80 -5.69 9.12
N GLY A 129 0.99 -5.18 7.89
CA GLY A 129 2.10 -4.29 7.54
C GLY A 129 2.24 -4.07 6.04
N PHE A 130 3.44 -4.35 5.54
CA PHE A 130 3.82 -4.19 4.14
C PHE A 130 4.92 -5.19 3.77
N GLY A 131 5.07 -5.50 2.50
CA GLY A 131 6.09 -6.44 2.06
C GLY A 131 6.21 -6.53 0.55
N THR A 132 7.00 -7.48 0.09
CA THR A 132 7.12 -7.78 -1.33
C THR A 132 5.83 -8.44 -1.84
N PRO A 133 5.53 -8.37 -3.15
CA PRO A 133 4.81 -9.45 -3.83
C PRO A 133 5.51 -10.80 -3.58
N PHE A 134 4.86 -11.91 -3.90
CA PHE A 134 5.59 -13.18 -4.00
C PHE A 134 6.57 -13.11 -5.18
N PHE A 135 7.82 -13.52 -4.96
CA PHE A 135 8.91 -13.44 -5.95
C PHE A 135 9.81 -14.68 -5.90
N GLY A 136 10.64 -14.86 -6.94
CA GLY A 136 11.61 -15.97 -7.00
C GLY A 136 10.94 -17.33 -6.82
N ASP A 137 11.50 -18.15 -5.94
CA ASP A 137 11.00 -19.48 -5.57
C ASP A 137 9.81 -19.42 -4.59
N ASP A 138 8.78 -18.65 -4.95
CA ASP A 138 7.56 -18.42 -4.17
C ASP A 138 7.83 -17.88 -2.74
N GLN A 139 8.74 -16.92 -2.66
CA GLN A 139 9.11 -16.26 -1.42
C GLN A 139 8.39 -14.91 -1.27
N GLN A 140 8.02 -14.57 -0.04
CA GLN A 140 7.59 -13.23 0.35
C GLN A 140 8.36 -12.78 1.60
N VAL A 141 8.85 -11.54 1.57
CA VAL A 141 9.43 -10.86 2.74
C VAL A 141 8.50 -9.73 3.15
N ARG A 142 8.06 -9.68 4.40
CA ARG A 142 7.11 -8.68 4.88
C ARG A 142 7.31 -8.29 6.34
N VAL A 143 6.83 -7.12 6.70
CA VAL A 143 6.53 -6.76 8.08
C VAL A 143 5.10 -7.19 8.41
N GLN A 144 4.93 -7.87 9.54
CA GLN A 144 3.63 -8.22 10.08
C GLN A 144 3.61 -8.02 11.60
N ASP A 145 2.75 -7.13 12.10
CA ASP A 145 2.57 -6.85 13.53
C ASP A 145 3.89 -6.48 14.25
N GLY A 146 4.76 -5.75 13.55
CA GLY A 146 6.10 -5.34 14.02
C GLY A 146 7.13 -6.48 14.06
N LEU A 147 6.89 -7.58 13.33
CA LEU A 147 7.86 -8.66 13.10
C LEU A 147 8.30 -8.65 11.63
N LEU A 148 9.56 -9.01 11.38
CA LEU A 148 10.03 -9.33 10.04
C LEU A 148 9.72 -10.80 9.75
N VAL A 149 9.08 -11.06 8.62
CA VAL A 149 8.56 -12.39 8.25
C VAL A 149 9.09 -12.76 6.87
N VAL A 150 9.55 -14.00 6.74
CA VAL A 150 9.83 -14.64 5.45
C VAL A 150 8.94 -15.86 5.32
N GLN A 151 8.16 -15.89 4.24
CA GLN A 151 7.37 -17.04 3.83
C GLN A 151 7.96 -17.62 2.55
N GLN A 152 8.15 -18.94 2.50
CA GLN A 152 8.58 -19.65 1.30
C GLN A 152 7.73 -20.92 1.16
N GLY A 153 6.84 -20.94 0.16
CA GLY A 153 5.76 -21.92 0.14
C GLY A 153 4.99 -21.93 1.47
N ALA A 154 4.84 -23.10 2.09
CA ALA A 154 4.14 -23.25 3.38
C ALA A 154 5.01 -22.94 4.62
N GLU A 155 6.33 -22.81 4.46
CA GLU A 155 7.23 -22.51 5.58
C GLU A 155 7.17 -21.02 5.91
N VAL A 156 7.07 -20.71 7.20
CA VAL A 156 7.10 -19.33 7.69
C VAL A 156 8.07 -19.19 8.84
N ARG A 157 8.97 -18.22 8.69
CA ARG A 157 9.97 -17.82 9.67
C ARG A 157 9.70 -16.37 10.05
N HIS A 158 9.95 -16.00 11.30
CA HIS A 158 9.87 -14.61 11.72
C HIS A 158 10.93 -14.25 12.75
N SER A 159 11.31 -12.97 12.79
CA SER A 159 12.24 -12.41 13.77
C SER A 159 11.75 -11.06 14.28
N ALA A 160 12.25 -10.65 15.44
CA ALA A 160 12.12 -9.27 15.89
C ALA A 160 12.95 -8.35 14.99
N ILE A 161 12.49 -7.10 14.83
CA ILE A 161 13.22 -6.07 14.08
C ILE A 161 14.13 -5.35 15.06
N THR A 162 15.44 -5.62 15.02
CA THR A 162 16.44 -5.04 15.93
C THR A 162 17.38 -4.10 15.21
N SER A 163 18.21 -4.58 14.28
CA SER A 163 19.11 -3.78 13.45
C SER A 163 18.95 -4.13 11.97
N LEU A 164 19.43 -3.26 11.07
CA LEU A 164 19.39 -3.54 9.64
C LEU A 164 20.27 -4.74 9.28
N ARG A 165 21.43 -4.91 9.94
CA ARG A 165 22.29 -6.08 9.74
C ARG A 165 21.55 -7.37 10.10
N ALA A 166 20.94 -7.44 11.28
CA ALA A 166 20.23 -8.64 11.73
C ALA A 166 19.03 -8.95 10.81
N ALA A 167 18.31 -7.93 10.34
CA ALA A 167 17.24 -8.08 9.37
C ALA A 167 17.74 -8.62 8.02
N GLY A 168 18.85 -8.08 7.51
CA GLY A 168 19.50 -8.56 6.28
C GLY A 168 19.95 -10.01 6.39
N GLU A 169 20.62 -10.39 7.47
CA GLU A 169 21.05 -11.77 7.74
C GLU A 169 19.87 -12.75 7.81
N PHE A 170 18.78 -12.35 8.47
CA PHE A 170 17.56 -13.14 8.57
C PHE A 170 16.88 -13.38 7.20
N VAL A 171 16.91 -12.38 6.32
CA VAL A 171 16.32 -12.44 4.97
C VAL A 171 17.27 -13.09 3.95
N GLY A 172 18.58 -13.03 4.19
CA GLY A 172 19.62 -13.50 3.26
C GLY A 172 20.12 -12.43 2.30
N VAL A 173 20.10 -11.15 2.67
CA VAL A 173 20.61 -10.03 1.86
C VAL A 173 21.51 -9.10 2.68
N GLN A 174 22.39 -8.37 1.99
CA GLN A 174 23.12 -7.26 2.60
C GLN A 174 22.25 -6.00 2.53
N PRO A 175 22.09 -5.22 3.62
CA PRO A 175 21.38 -3.95 3.56
C PRO A 175 21.95 -3.02 2.48
N GLY A 176 21.09 -2.58 1.56
CA GLY A 176 21.47 -1.77 0.40
C GLY A 176 20.79 -0.39 0.37
N THR A 177 21.23 0.48 -0.55
CA THR A 177 20.61 1.79 -0.80
C THR A 177 20.14 1.94 -2.23
N ALA A 178 20.10 0.86 -3.01
CA ALA A 178 19.75 0.93 -4.43
C ALA A 178 18.31 1.39 -4.68
N ALA A 179 17.42 1.18 -3.71
CA ALA A 179 16.04 1.64 -3.74
C ALA A 179 15.79 2.90 -2.89
N ALA A 180 16.85 3.50 -2.33
CA ALA A 180 16.75 4.76 -1.60
C ALA A 180 16.63 5.93 -2.58
N GLU A 181 15.87 6.94 -2.18
CA GLU A 181 15.66 8.17 -2.94
C GLU A 181 16.10 9.40 -2.14
N HIS A 182 15.93 10.58 -2.73
CA HIS A 182 16.43 11.84 -2.20
C HIS A 182 15.84 12.23 -0.83
N ASP A 183 14.66 11.72 -0.52
CA ASP A 183 13.89 11.90 0.71
C ASP A 183 13.95 10.65 1.62
N SER A 184 14.75 9.64 1.28
CA SER A 184 14.98 8.51 2.17
C SER A 184 15.83 8.90 3.38
N PRO A 185 15.48 8.45 4.60
CA PRO A 185 16.36 8.57 5.74
C PRO A 185 17.68 7.85 5.46
N PRO A 186 18.83 8.43 5.88
CA PRO A 186 20.13 7.84 5.61
C PRO A 186 20.23 6.44 6.20
N LEU A 187 20.93 5.53 5.51
CA LEU A 187 21.09 4.13 5.96
C LEU A 187 21.64 4.07 7.39
N GLY A 188 22.60 4.96 7.69
CA GLY A 188 23.22 5.06 9.01
C GLY A 188 24.06 3.84 9.37
N ASP A 189 24.26 3.63 10.67
CA ASP A 189 24.93 2.44 11.20
C ASP A 189 23.99 1.24 11.17
N VAL A 190 24.27 0.27 10.31
CA VAL A 190 23.45 -0.94 10.12
C VAL A 190 23.45 -1.87 11.34
N ASP A 191 24.40 -1.70 12.26
CA ASP A 191 24.52 -2.48 13.49
C ASP A 191 23.77 -1.85 14.68
N SER A 192 23.40 -0.57 14.57
CA SER A 192 22.67 0.15 15.60
C SER A 192 21.24 -0.38 15.79
N ASP A 193 20.69 -0.18 16.99
CA ASP A 193 19.26 -0.42 17.23
C ASP A 193 18.44 0.48 16.30
N LEU A 194 17.59 -0.14 15.50
CA LEU A 194 16.82 0.50 14.46
C LEU A 194 15.73 1.39 15.06
N GLY A 195 15.27 1.10 16.29
CA GLY A 195 14.19 1.83 16.94
C GLY A 195 12.80 1.52 16.39
N ALA A 196 12.62 0.34 15.77
CA ALA A 196 11.34 -0.08 15.22
C ALA A 196 10.33 -0.40 16.34
N SER A 197 9.33 0.47 16.51
CA SER A 197 8.26 0.26 17.49
C SER A 197 7.15 -0.64 16.95
N ARG A 198 6.63 -1.55 17.78
CA ARG A 198 5.44 -2.37 17.42
C ARG A 198 4.18 -1.54 17.26
N SER A 199 3.98 -0.48 18.06
CA SER A 199 2.80 0.38 17.94
C SER A 199 2.80 1.12 16.60
N THR A 200 3.95 1.66 16.20
CA THR A 200 4.13 2.28 14.87
C THR A 200 3.97 1.26 13.75
N GLY A 201 4.47 0.03 13.92
CA GLY A 201 4.27 -1.03 12.92
C GLY A 201 2.79 -1.37 12.71
N ALA A 202 2.01 -1.46 13.79
CA ALA A 202 0.56 -1.67 13.70
C ALA A 202 -0.15 -0.47 13.06
N PHE A 203 0.25 0.76 13.41
CA PHE A 203 -0.29 1.97 12.81
C PHE A 203 0.00 2.04 11.30
N LEU A 204 1.23 1.75 10.87
CA LEU A 204 1.59 1.70 9.44
C LEU A 204 0.82 0.60 8.70
N ALA A 205 0.54 -0.54 9.35
CA ALA A 205 -0.29 -1.59 8.77
C ALA A 205 -1.73 -1.13 8.50
N GLU A 206 -2.30 -0.38 9.44
CA GLU A 206 -3.62 0.25 9.26
C GLU A 206 -3.58 1.29 8.14
N TRP A 207 -2.57 2.17 8.14
CA TRP A 207 -2.40 3.19 7.11
C TRP A 207 -2.27 2.57 5.72
N PHE A 208 -1.38 1.60 5.51
CA PHE A 208 -1.17 1.01 4.19
C PHE A 208 -2.35 0.16 3.70
N GLY A 209 -3.07 -0.51 4.60
CA GLY A 209 -4.32 -1.20 4.23
C GLY A 209 -5.41 -0.22 3.79
N PHE A 210 -5.56 0.88 4.53
CA PHE A 210 -6.41 2.00 4.13
C PHE A 210 -6.01 2.59 2.77
N SER A 211 -4.72 2.85 2.57
CA SER A 211 -4.19 3.38 1.31
C SER A 211 -4.51 2.46 0.14
N TRP A 212 -4.33 1.14 0.30
CA TRP A 212 -4.62 0.18 -0.77
C TRP A 212 -6.10 0.16 -1.13
N ALA A 213 -7.00 0.16 -0.14
CA ALA A 213 -8.44 0.20 -0.39
C ALA A 213 -8.86 1.46 -1.16
N VAL A 214 -8.27 2.62 -0.83
CA VAL A 214 -8.56 3.89 -1.51
C VAL A 214 -7.97 3.92 -2.92
N LEU A 215 -6.68 3.60 -3.08
CA LEU A 215 -5.99 3.71 -4.37
C LEU A 215 -6.50 2.70 -5.40
N GLU A 216 -6.83 1.47 -4.99
CA GLU A 216 -7.41 0.48 -5.90
C GLU A 216 -8.81 0.90 -6.38
N GLU A 217 -9.63 1.47 -5.50
CA GLU A 217 -10.94 2.03 -5.89
C GLU A 217 -10.79 3.30 -6.75
N LEU A 218 -9.75 4.10 -6.53
CA LEU A 218 -9.44 5.25 -7.37
C LEU A 218 -9.07 4.83 -8.80
N ARG A 219 -8.24 3.79 -8.96
CA ARG A 219 -7.80 3.27 -10.27
C ARG A 219 -8.98 2.92 -11.19
N VAL A 220 -10.09 2.47 -10.62
CA VAL A 220 -11.30 2.07 -11.37
C VAL A 220 -12.36 3.17 -11.45
N THR A 221 -12.06 4.38 -10.97
CA THR A 221 -12.99 5.50 -11.04
C THR A 221 -13.30 5.86 -12.50
N PRO A 222 -14.56 6.11 -12.87
CA PRO A 222 -14.92 6.50 -14.23
C PRO A 222 -14.12 7.71 -14.75
N GLY A 223 -13.45 7.51 -15.88
CA GLY A 223 -12.60 8.51 -16.51
C GLY A 223 -11.20 8.64 -15.90
N ALA A 224 -10.78 7.72 -15.04
CA ALA A 224 -9.36 7.44 -14.84
C ALA A 224 -8.77 6.94 -16.16
N VAL A 225 -7.69 7.58 -16.62
CA VAL A 225 -6.97 7.24 -17.86
C VAL A 225 -5.59 6.72 -17.48
N ASP A 226 -5.14 5.65 -18.14
CA ASP A 226 -3.81 5.06 -17.97
C ASP A 226 -3.40 4.83 -16.50
N ALA A 227 -4.35 4.33 -15.69
CA ALA A 227 -4.12 4.14 -14.26
C ALA A 227 -3.07 3.05 -14.01
N GLU A 228 -1.94 3.44 -13.44
CA GLU A 228 -0.87 2.51 -13.06
C GLU A 228 -1.31 1.58 -11.92
N ARG A 229 -0.56 0.48 -11.75
CA ARG A 229 -0.75 -0.41 -10.59
C ARG A 229 -0.37 0.33 -9.31
N THR A 230 -1.18 0.17 -8.27
CA THR A 230 -0.81 0.64 -6.94
C THR A 230 0.44 -0.09 -6.45
N GLN A 231 1.41 0.67 -5.97
CA GLN A 231 2.68 0.19 -5.46
C GLN A 231 3.11 1.04 -4.26
N LEU A 232 3.77 0.41 -3.28
CA LEU A 232 4.50 1.12 -2.25
C LEU A 232 5.93 1.32 -2.75
N TRP A 233 6.32 2.58 -2.95
CA TRP A 233 7.66 2.95 -3.39
C TRP A 233 8.58 2.99 -2.17
N PRO A 234 9.54 2.06 -2.02
CA PRO A 234 10.34 2.00 -0.80
C PRO A 234 11.24 3.22 -0.57
N GLY A 235 11.59 3.96 -1.63
CA GLY A 235 12.39 5.18 -1.56
C GLY A 235 11.65 6.35 -0.89
N HIS A 236 10.39 6.56 -1.26
CA HIS A 236 9.48 7.55 -0.65
C HIS A 236 8.70 7.00 0.56
N PHE A 237 8.67 5.67 0.68
CA PHE A 237 7.92 4.89 1.68
C PHE A 237 6.40 5.11 1.68
N ASP A 238 5.82 5.38 0.51
CA ASP A 238 4.40 5.64 0.35
C ASP A 238 3.74 4.73 -0.71
N PRO A 239 2.49 4.31 -0.48
CA PRO A 239 1.63 3.78 -1.53
C PRO A 239 1.21 4.88 -2.50
N ALA A 240 1.39 4.65 -3.79
CA ALA A 240 0.95 5.56 -4.83
C ALA A 240 0.55 4.85 -6.14
N ALA A 241 -0.20 5.55 -6.98
CA ALA A 241 -0.45 5.22 -8.37
C ALA A 241 -0.52 6.50 -9.21
N ALA A 242 0.06 6.48 -10.41
CA ALA A 242 -0.10 7.58 -11.36
C ALA A 242 -1.34 7.33 -12.24
N ILE A 243 -2.13 8.39 -12.45
CA ILE A 243 -3.37 8.35 -13.22
C ILE A 243 -3.47 9.67 -14.01
N GLY A 244 -4.06 9.59 -15.21
CA GLY A 244 -4.30 10.73 -16.09
C GLY A 244 -3.54 10.62 -17.41
N ASP A 245 -3.95 11.43 -18.38
CA ASP A 245 -3.32 11.50 -19.69
C ASP A 245 -2.11 12.46 -19.65
N VAL A 246 -0.93 11.94 -19.98
CA VAL A 246 0.31 12.72 -20.02
C VAL A 246 0.34 13.72 -21.19
N GLU A 247 -0.28 13.39 -22.33
CA GLU A 247 -0.30 14.24 -23.52
C GLU A 247 -1.20 15.46 -23.33
N GLN A 248 -2.17 15.37 -22.42
CA GLN A 248 -3.10 16.46 -22.08
C GLN A 248 -2.71 17.22 -20.80
N ASP A 249 -1.52 16.97 -20.25
CA ASP A 249 -1.05 17.57 -18.99
C ASP A 249 -1.98 17.28 -17.78
N GLN A 250 -2.64 16.12 -17.80
CA GLN A 250 -3.59 15.67 -16.77
C GLN A 250 -3.00 14.63 -15.83
N ARG A 251 -1.75 14.22 -16.07
CA ARG A 251 -1.07 13.17 -15.30
C ARG A 251 -0.73 13.67 -13.90
N ALA A 252 -1.06 12.86 -12.90
CA ALA A 252 -0.66 13.11 -11.53
C ALA A 252 -0.37 11.80 -10.79
N THR A 253 0.50 11.90 -9.79
CA THR A 253 0.71 10.85 -8.79
C THR A 253 -0.28 11.05 -7.66
N TYR A 254 -1.06 10.02 -7.35
CA TYR A 254 -1.99 9.98 -6.22
C TYR A 254 -1.40 9.05 -5.17
N GLY A 255 -1.11 9.59 -3.97
CA GLY A 255 -0.39 8.82 -2.96
C GLY A 255 -0.86 9.06 -1.54
N CYS A 256 -0.47 8.14 -0.67
CA CYS A 256 -0.80 8.11 0.74
C CYS A 256 0.49 8.04 1.56
N SER A 257 1.15 9.17 1.77
CA SER A 257 2.40 9.20 2.51
C SER A 257 2.17 8.90 4.01
N PRO A 258 3.00 8.04 4.65
CA PRO A 258 3.01 7.94 6.11
C PRO A 258 3.64 9.17 6.79
N GLY A 259 3.99 10.20 6.03
CA GLY A 259 4.74 11.37 6.48
C GLY A 259 6.19 11.33 5.99
N ASP A 260 6.81 12.49 5.94
CA ASP A 260 8.16 12.76 5.46
C ASP A 260 8.82 13.86 6.31
N ASP A 261 9.79 14.60 5.76
CA ASP A 261 10.49 15.70 6.44
C ASP A 261 9.66 17.00 6.48
N ALA A 262 8.69 17.16 5.57
CA ALA A 262 7.75 18.29 5.56
C ALA A 262 6.49 18.00 6.39
N HIS A 263 6.12 16.72 6.52
CA HIS A 263 4.90 16.27 7.19
C HIS A 263 5.23 15.19 8.22
N ASP A 264 5.13 15.53 9.50
CA ASP A 264 5.35 14.57 10.59
C ASP A 264 4.33 13.42 10.58
N GLU A 265 3.06 13.74 10.30
CA GLU A 265 1.94 12.80 10.27
C GLU A 265 1.63 12.30 8.85
N PRO A 266 0.87 11.19 8.71
CA PRO A 266 0.40 10.75 7.39
C PRO A 266 -0.41 11.81 6.65
N TYR A 267 -0.45 11.72 5.33
CA TYR A 267 -1.29 12.58 4.51
C TYR A 267 -1.57 11.95 3.15
N LEU A 268 -2.65 12.39 2.51
CA LEU A 268 -2.92 12.06 1.12
C LEU A 268 -2.39 13.18 0.24
N TYR A 269 -1.94 12.86 -0.97
CA TYR A 269 -1.52 13.87 -1.92
C TYR A 269 -1.93 13.60 -3.35
N VAL A 270 -2.08 14.68 -4.10
CA VAL A 270 -2.13 14.69 -5.57
C VAL A 270 -0.97 15.53 -6.06
N GLY A 271 0.08 14.87 -6.56
CA GLY A 271 1.25 15.53 -7.16
C GLY A 271 1.06 15.63 -8.67
N ALA A 272 0.64 16.80 -9.15
CA ALA A 272 0.43 17.04 -10.57
C ALA A 272 1.79 17.14 -11.29
N TRP A 273 1.92 16.44 -12.42
CA TRP A 273 3.14 16.49 -13.23
C TRP A 273 3.20 17.77 -14.07
N GLY A 274 2.03 18.26 -14.46
CA GLY A 274 1.81 19.53 -15.15
C GLY A 274 1.60 20.71 -14.21
N GLU A 275 1.46 21.91 -14.77
CA GLU A 275 1.19 23.13 -14.01
C GLU A 275 -0.11 23.02 -13.21
N VAL A 276 -0.29 23.80 -12.14
CA VAL A 276 -1.59 23.89 -11.46
C VAL A 276 -2.07 25.31 -11.25
N ASP A 277 -3.40 25.49 -11.25
CA ASP A 277 -4.01 26.77 -10.93
C ASP A 277 -3.89 27.07 -9.43
N ARG A 278 -2.91 27.90 -9.08
CA ARG A 278 -2.64 28.28 -7.69
C ARG A 278 -3.69 29.22 -7.08
N GLU A 279 -4.65 29.71 -7.87
CA GLU A 279 -5.81 30.45 -7.35
C GLU A 279 -6.90 29.49 -6.83
N ASP A 280 -6.94 28.24 -7.29
CA ASP A 280 -7.85 27.21 -6.77
C ASP A 280 -7.32 26.69 -5.42
N PRO A 281 -8.07 26.86 -4.31
CA PRO A 281 -7.63 26.49 -2.97
C PRO A 281 -7.43 24.98 -2.78
N TYR A 282 -7.84 24.15 -3.74
CA TYR A 282 -7.52 22.72 -3.73
C TYR A 282 -6.00 22.48 -3.86
N TRP A 283 -5.29 23.26 -4.69
CA TRP A 283 -3.84 23.12 -4.91
C TRP A 283 -3.03 23.80 -3.80
N ASN A 284 -3.28 23.35 -2.58
CA ASN A 284 -2.85 23.95 -1.32
C ASN A 284 -1.40 23.63 -0.92
N GLU A 285 -0.73 22.71 -1.61
CA GLU A 285 0.60 22.27 -1.18
C GLU A 285 1.69 23.24 -1.64
N THR A 286 2.64 23.55 -0.76
CA THR A 286 3.73 24.49 -1.04
C THR A 286 5.08 23.82 -1.22
N THR A 287 5.22 22.58 -0.74
CA THR A 287 6.47 21.80 -0.82
C THR A 287 6.63 21.07 -2.15
N PHE A 288 5.52 20.79 -2.84
CA PHE A 288 5.50 20.24 -4.19
C PHE A 288 4.35 20.80 -5.02
N ASN A 289 4.35 20.48 -6.31
CA ASN A 289 3.32 20.91 -7.24
C ASN A 289 2.06 20.05 -7.11
N GLY A 290 1.14 20.45 -6.22
CA GLY A 290 0.01 19.59 -5.92
C GLY A 290 -0.90 20.05 -4.79
N ALA A 291 -1.60 19.08 -4.24
CA ALA A 291 -2.53 19.21 -3.13
C ALA A 291 -2.24 18.16 -2.07
N SER A 292 -2.50 18.48 -0.81
CA SER A 292 -2.41 17.55 0.32
C SER A 292 -3.66 17.59 1.19
N LEU A 293 -4.05 16.43 1.74
CA LEU A 293 -5.07 16.29 2.77
C LEU A 293 -4.42 15.67 4.04
N PRO A 294 -4.35 16.42 5.16
CA PRO A 294 -3.65 15.96 6.36
C PRO A 294 -4.40 14.84 7.08
N TYR A 295 -3.68 14.00 7.84
CA TYR A 295 -4.26 12.90 8.64
C TYR A 295 -5.42 13.35 9.53
N ALA A 296 -5.28 14.52 10.16
CA ALA A 296 -6.29 15.10 11.03
C ALA A 296 -7.66 15.33 10.35
N ALA A 297 -7.71 15.44 9.01
CA ALA A 297 -8.96 15.55 8.26
C ALA A 297 -9.63 14.19 7.99
N LEU A 298 -8.93 13.07 8.25
CA LEU A 298 -9.42 11.70 8.08
C LEU A 298 -9.84 11.08 9.41
N VAL A 299 -9.07 11.33 10.47
CA VAL A 299 -9.33 10.79 11.81
C VAL A 299 -10.65 11.33 12.36
N GLY A 300 -11.47 10.43 12.92
CA GLY A 300 -12.76 10.78 13.51
C GLY A 300 -13.88 11.01 12.49
N THR A 301 -13.62 10.85 11.19
CA THR A 301 -14.69 10.85 10.17
C THR A 301 -15.47 9.54 10.21
N ASP A 302 -16.76 9.59 9.86
CA ASP A 302 -17.62 8.39 9.78
C ASP A 302 -17.14 7.40 8.70
N ASN A 303 -16.50 7.91 7.65
CA ASN A 303 -15.99 7.11 6.54
C ASN A 303 -14.74 7.74 5.91
N ALA A 304 -13.58 7.46 6.50
CA ALA A 304 -12.28 7.96 6.02
C ALA A 304 -11.99 7.57 4.56
N VAL A 305 -12.41 6.37 4.12
CA VAL A 305 -12.19 5.90 2.75
C VAL A 305 -12.95 6.78 1.76
N GLN A 306 -14.20 7.11 2.06
CA GLN A 306 -14.98 8.02 1.21
C GLN A 306 -14.42 9.43 1.22
N THR A 307 -13.97 9.94 2.37
CA THR A 307 -13.30 11.25 2.47
C THR A 307 -12.07 11.31 1.58
N ALA A 308 -11.22 10.28 1.61
CA ALA A 308 -10.03 10.17 0.78
C ALA A 308 -10.35 10.08 -0.72
N LEU A 309 -11.33 9.25 -1.09
CA LEU A 309 -11.79 9.14 -2.48
C LEU A 309 -12.35 10.47 -3.00
N ASN A 310 -13.08 11.22 -2.17
CA ASN A 310 -13.58 12.54 -2.55
C ASN A 310 -12.42 13.50 -2.83
N PHE A 311 -11.40 13.52 -1.98
CA PHE A 311 -10.20 14.33 -2.19
C PHE A 311 -9.47 13.98 -3.50
N PHE A 312 -9.21 12.70 -3.76
CA PHE A 312 -8.52 12.28 -4.99
C PHE A 312 -9.35 12.51 -6.25
N ARG A 313 -10.66 12.20 -6.22
CA ARG A 313 -11.56 12.44 -7.35
C ARG A 313 -11.72 13.92 -7.65
N ALA A 314 -11.66 14.78 -6.64
CA ALA A 314 -11.65 16.22 -6.80
C ALA A 314 -10.40 16.72 -7.55
N GLY A 315 -9.22 16.13 -7.29
CA GLY A 315 -7.98 16.41 -8.03
C GLY A 315 -8.02 15.89 -9.46
N LEU A 316 -8.46 14.63 -9.65
CA LEU A 316 -8.66 14.05 -10.97
C LEU A 316 -9.61 14.87 -11.84
N GLY A 317 -10.73 15.34 -11.27
CA GLY A 317 -11.69 16.18 -11.96
C GLY A 317 -11.11 17.54 -12.38
N ARG A 318 -10.30 18.17 -11.53
CA ARG A 318 -9.64 19.46 -11.83
C ARG A 318 -8.62 19.35 -12.94
N LEU A 319 -7.79 18.31 -12.92
CA LEU A 319 -6.78 18.08 -13.96
C LEU A 319 -7.46 17.85 -15.31
N ARG A 320 -8.52 17.05 -15.34
CA ARG A 320 -9.30 16.80 -16.56
C ARG A 320 -10.07 18.02 -17.07
N GLY A 321 -10.58 18.85 -16.15
CA GLY A 321 -11.36 20.05 -16.48
C GLY A 321 -10.56 21.18 -17.12
N ARG A 322 -9.24 21.03 -17.28
CA ARG A 322 -8.39 22.02 -17.99
C ARG A 322 -8.41 21.87 -19.50
N ALA A 323 -9.02 20.83 -20.04
CA ALA A 323 -9.19 20.65 -21.47
C ALA A 323 -10.31 21.57 -22.00
N ASP A 324 -10.07 22.89 -21.97
CA ASP A 324 -10.85 23.92 -22.68
C ASP A 324 -9.90 24.94 -23.35
#